data_AF-A0A565CMB7-F1
#
_entry.id   AF-A0A565CMB7-F1
#
_cell.length_a   1.000
_cell.length_b   1.000
_cell.length_c   1.000
_cell.angle_alpha   90.00
_cell.angle_beta   90.00
_cell.angle_gamma   90.00
#
_symmetry.space_group_name_H-M   'P 1'
#
loop_
_entity.id
_entity.type
_entity.pdbx_description
1 polymer ?
#
loop_
_entity_poly.entity_id
_entity_poly.type
_entity_poly.pdbx_seq_one_letter_code
_entity_poly.pdbx_strand_id
1 'polypeptide(L)'
;MMHQINACNGRQCGETFKGPNSPNKPAIWTENWTIHRLRINFQLLPLYSYQTYGEDTLMRSAEDISFHVALFIAKNGSFVNYYMYHGGTNFGRNGLLRQPKWGHLKELHAAVKLCEKPLFSGLRTTISLGKLETAFVFGKNANQCAALFVNQDKNDSTVKFLNSSYLLSPKSIIVLQTART
;
A
#
# COMPACT_ATOMS: atom_id res chain seq x y z
N MET A 1 -12.68 21.20 -20.46
CA MET A 1 -11.79 20.18 -19.83
C MET A 1 -12.36 19.81 -18.47
N MET A 2 -12.32 18.54 -18.09
CA MET A 2 -12.88 18.09 -16.80
C MET A 2 -11.89 18.42 -15.68
N HIS A 3 -12.24 19.40 -14.83
CA HIS A 3 -11.41 19.91 -13.73
C HIS A 3 -11.32 18.96 -12.52
N GLN A 4 -12.01 17.83 -12.54
CA GLN A 4 -12.10 16.90 -11.42
C GLN A 4 -10.96 15.87 -11.40
N ILE A 5 -10.39 15.62 -10.22
CA ILE A 5 -9.43 14.53 -9.98
C ILE A 5 -10.22 13.26 -9.68
N ASN A 6 -9.99 12.19 -10.45
CA ASN A 6 -10.54 10.87 -10.13
C ASN A 6 -9.71 10.19 -9.04
N ALA A 7 -10.37 9.43 -8.19
CA ALA A 7 -9.73 8.69 -7.10
C ALA A 7 -10.09 7.21 -7.16
N CYS A 8 -9.42 6.41 -6.33
CA CYS A 8 -9.69 4.99 -6.15
C CYS A 8 -10.29 4.70 -4.78
N ASN A 9 -11.28 3.80 -4.74
CA ASN A 9 -11.80 3.17 -3.54
C ASN A 9 -11.65 1.65 -3.67
N GLY A 10 -11.35 0.99 -2.56
CA GLY A 10 -11.22 -0.47 -2.53
C GLY A 10 -10.05 -0.92 -1.67
N ARG A 11 -9.70 -2.21 -1.78
CA ARG A 11 -8.61 -2.81 -1.00
C ARG A 11 -7.25 -2.78 -1.69
N GLN A 12 -7.24 -2.77 -3.01
CA GLN A 12 -6.06 -3.14 -3.80
C GLN A 12 -5.74 -2.10 -4.87
N CYS A 13 -5.94 -0.80 -4.60
CA CYS A 13 -5.71 0.24 -5.61
C CYS A 13 -4.26 0.29 -6.12
N GLY A 14 -3.28 -0.21 -5.37
CA GLY A 14 -1.91 -0.43 -5.88
C GLY A 14 -1.82 -1.44 -7.04
N GLU A 15 -2.82 -2.29 -7.22
CA GLU A 15 -2.95 -3.23 -8.35
C GLU A 15 -4.06 -2.78 -9.32
N THR A 16 -5.19 -2.32 -8.80
CA THR A 16 -6.42 -2.12 -9.60
C THR A 16 -6.59 -0.71 -10.15
N PHE A 17 -5.96 0.31 -9.57
CA PHE A 17 -6.10 1.68 -10.05
C PHE A 17 -5.27 1.89 -11.32
N LYS A 18 -5.94 2.22 -12.43
CA LYS A 18 -5.29 2.48 -13.72
C LYS A 18 -4.49 3.78 -13.75
N GLY A 19 -4.73 4.69 -12.80
CA GLY A 19 -4.09 5.99 -12.71
C GLY A 19 -5.07 7.16 -12.86
N PRO A 20 -4.55 8.39 -12.74
CA PRO A 20 -5.34 9.60 -12.90
C PRO A 20 -5.83 9.74 -14.35
N ASN A 21 -6.97 10.41 -14.52
CA ASN A 21 -7.60 10.68 -15.82
C ASN A 21 -6.86 11.74 -16.66
N SER A 22 -5.68 12.19 -16.20
CA SER A 22 -4.79 13.13 -16.87
C SER A 22 -3.39 13.00 -16.28
N PRO A 23 -2.31 13.14 -17.08
CA PRO A 23 -0.93 13.07 -16.59
C PRO A 23 -0.58 14.16 -15.56
N ASN A 24 -1.29 15.29 -15.56
CA ASN A 24 -1.02 16.42 -14.66
C ASN A 24 -1.81 16.34 -13.36
N LYS A 25 -2.46 15.20 -13.07
CA LYS A 25 -3.26 15.00 -11.85
C LYS A 25 -2.63 13.93 -10.97
N PRO A 26 -2.76 14.06 -9.63
CA PRO A 26 -2.21 13.08 -8.71
C PRO A 26 -3.01 11.77 -8.71
N ALA A 27 -2.34 10.66 -8.41
CA ALA A 27 -3.01 9.41 -8.06
C ALA A 27 -3.41 9.45 -6.57
N ILE A 28 -4.72 9.33 -6.31
CA ILE A 28 -5.32 9.45 -4.98
C ILE A 28 -6.14 8.20 -4.66
N TRP A 29 -5.93 7.62 -3.48
CA TRP A 29 -6.72 6.53 -2.92
C TRP A 29 -7.54 7.03 -1.73
N THR A 30 -8.81 7.32 -1.97
CA THR A 30 -9.73 7.95 -1.01
C THR A 30 -10.27 6.99 0.03
N GLU A 31 -10.43 5.70 -0.29
CA GLU A 31 -10.88 4.70 0.67
C GLU A 31 -10.10 3.40 0.55
N ASN A 32 -9.06 3.27 1.37
CA ASN A 32 -8.38 2.00 1.60
C ASN A 32 -9.14 1.23 2.67
N TRP A 33 -9.95 0.26 2.24
CA TRP A 33 -10.82 -0.51 3.15
C TRP A 33 -10.00 -1.36 4.13
N THR A 34 -10.09 -1.06 5.42
CA THR A 34 -9.25 -1.69 6.46
C THR A 34 -9.82 -2.98 7.04
N ILE A 35 -10.98 -3.43 6.55
CA ILE A 35 -11.61 -4.72 6.87
C ILE A 35 -11.95 -5.50 5.59
N HIS A 36 -12.29 -6.78 5.73
CA HIS A 36 -12.66 -7.60 4.57
C HIS A 36 -14.10 -7.28 4.12
N ARG A 37 -14.42 -7.63 2.86
CA ARG A 37 -15.78 -7.57 2.32
C ARG A 37 -16.62 -8.70 2.93
N LEU A 38 -17.83 -8.42 3.39
CA LEU A 38 -18.74 -9.46 3.87
C LEU A 38 -19.08 -10.46 2.75
N ARG A 39 -19.23 -11.73 3.12
CA ARG A 39 -19.69 -12.80 2.23
C ARG A 39 -20.92 -13.43 2.88
N ILE A 40 -22.12 -12.99 2.50
CA ILE A 40 -23.38 -13.62 2.95
C ILE A 40 -23.78 -14.67 1.91
N ASN A 41 -23.95 -15.92 2.35
CA ASN A 41 -24.57 -17.03 1.59
C ASN A 41 -24.10 -17.14 0.12
N PHE A 42 -22.78 -17.21 -0.11
CA PHE A 42 -22.15 -17.37 -1.43
C PHE A 42 -22.36 -16.24 -2.45
N GLN A 43 -23.13 -15.20 -2.13
CA GLN A 43 -23.31 -14.05 -3.01
C GLN A 43 -22.36 -12.90 -2.61
N LEU A 44 -21.56 -12.45 -3.58
CA LEU A 44 -20.74 -11.26 -3.41
C LEU A 44 -21.67 -10.04 -3.33
N LEU A 45 -22.04 -9.60 -2.13
CA LEU A 45 -22.75 -8.34 -1.99
C LEU A 45 -21.85 -7.20 -2.48
N PRO A 46 -22.38 -6.31 -3.35
CA PRO A 46 -21.65 -5.13 -3.74
C PRO A 46 -21.63 -4.18 -2.54
N LEU A 47 -20.48 -3.55 -2.33
CA LEU A 47 -20.27 -2.32 -1.58
C LEU A 47 -20.02 -2.30 -0.08
N TYR A 48 -20.31 -3.31 0.74
CA TYR A 48 -20.21 -3.08 2.20
C TYR A 48 -19.05 -3.79 2.90
N SER A 49 -18.17 -2.97 3.48
CA SER A 49 -17.08 -3.35 4.38
C SER A 49 -17.40 -2.85 5.79
N TYR A 50 -18.48 -3.34 6.41
CA TYR A 50 -18.82 -3.13 7.82
C TYR A 50 -19.42 -4.40 8.42
N GLN A 51 -19.38 -4.55 9.75
CA GLN A 51 -19.91 -5.72 10.44
C GLN A 51 -21.44 -5.66 10.53
N THR A 52 -22.12 -6.76 10.19
CA THR A 52 -23.56 -6.94 10.40
C THR A 52 -23.84 -7.94 11.53
N TYR A 53 -25.03 -7.86 12.12
CA TYR A 53 -25.46 -8.80 13.16
C TYR A 53 -25.52 -10.23 12.63
N GLY A 54 -25.06 -11.20 13.43
CA GLY A 54 -25.12 -12.63 13.11
C GLY A 54 -24.00 -13.17 12.22
N GLU A 55 -23.06 -12.31 11.79
CA GLU A 55 -21.97 -12.69 10.88
C GLU A 55 -20.62 -12.78 11.59
N ASP A 56 -19.69 -13.56 11.01
CA ASP A 56 -18.30 -13.60 11.44
C ASP A 56 -17.56 -12.31 11.12
N THR A 57 -16.63 -11.93 12.00
CA THR A 57 -15.81 -10.74 11.78
C THR A 57 -14.69 -11.02 10.79
N LEU A 58 -14.82 -10.53 9.56
CA LEU A 58 -13.79 -10.71 8.54
C LEU A 58 -12.74 -9.59 8.59
N MET A 59 -11.61 -9.93 9.19
CA MET A 59 -10.50 -9.00 9.35
C MET A 59 -9.59 -8.97 8.13
N ARG A 60 -9.13 -7.77 7.78
CA ARG A 60 -8.00 -7.57 6.86
C ARG A 60 -6.70 -7.48 7.66
N SER A 61 -5.70 -8.26 7.28
CA SER A 61 -4.40 -8.32 7.96
C SER A 61 -3.59 -7.04 7.76
N ALA A 62 -2.61 -6.79 8.63
CA ALA A 62 -1.79 -5.58 8.56
C ALA A 62 -0.81 -5.63 7.37
N GLU A 63 -0.32 -6.83 7.08
CA GLU A 63 0.60 -7.17 6.00
C GLU A 63 -0.06 -6.89 4.63
N ASP A 64 -1.30 -7.34 4.43
CA ASP A 64 -2.07 -7.10 3.19
C ASP A 64 -2.34 -5.61 2.97
N ILE A 65 -2.67 -4.86 4.03
CA ILE A 65 -2.85 -3.40 3.93
C ILE A 65 -1.52 -2.74 3.56
N SER A 66 -0.44 -3.12 4.25
CA SER A 66 0.87 -2.50 4.08
C SER A 66 1.44 -2.75 2.69
N PHE A 67 1.31 -3.99 2.18
CA PHE A 67 1.68 -4.35 0.82
C PHE A 67 1.00 -3.45 -0.21
N HIS A 68 -0.33 -3.34 -0.17
CA HIS A 68 -1.05 -2.55 -1.17
C HIS A 68 -0.79 -1.05 -1.06
N VAL A 69 -0.58 -0.51 0.15
CA VAL A 69 -0.21 0.90 0.37
C VAL A 69 1.17 1.17 -0.21
N ALA A 70 2.17 0.38 0.15
CA ALA A 70 3.53 0.54 -0.34
C ALA A 70 3.59 0.37 -1.87
N LEU A 71 2.83 -0.57 -2.44
CA LEU A 71 2.74 -0.76 -3.89
C LEU A 71 2.11 0.46 -4.58
N PHE A 72 1.06 1.04 -4.00
CA PHE A 72 0.42 2.24 -4.52
C PHE A 72 1.41 3.41 -4.56
N ILE A 73 2.16 3.63 -3.47
CA ILE A 73 3.20 4.66 -3.39
C ILE A 73 4.30 4.41 -4.43
N ALA A 74 4.79 3.17 -4.55
CA ALA A 74 5.79 2.78 -5.54
C ALA A 74 5.34 3.06 -6.99
N LYS A 75 4.03 3.05 -7.23
CA LYS A 75 3.39 3.38 -8.51
C LYS A 75 2.96 4.85 -8.62
N ASN A 76 3.68 5.77 -8.00
CA ASN A 76 3.41 7.22 -7.99
C ASN A 76 2.09 7.62 -7.29
N GLY A 77 1.61 6.78 -6.38
CA GLY A 77 0.53 7.13 -5.46
C GLY A 77 0.97 8.22 -4.49
N SER A 78 0.15 9.27 -4.34
CA SER A 78 0.51 10.46 -3.58
C SER A 78 -0.38 10.72 -2.36
N PHE A 79 -1.50 10.02 -2.27
CA PHE A 79 -2.43 10.11 -1.15
C PHE A 79 -3.12 8.77 -0.92
N VAL A 80 -3.17 8.34 0.36
CA VAL A 80 -3.93 7.16 0.79
C VAL A 80 -4.66 7.49 2.07
N ASN A 81 -5.98 7.29 2.08
CA ASN A 81 -6.81 7.41 3.27
C ASN A 81 -7.31 6.04 3.71
N TYR A 82 -7.12 5.71 5.00
CA TYR A 82 -7.59 4.46 5.59
C TYR A 82 -9.06 4.60 5.97
N TYR A 83 -9.92 3.84 5.29
CA TYR A 83 -11.34 3.78 5.56
C TYR A 83 -11.66 2.44 6.25
N MET A 84 -11.72 2.35 7.57
CA MET A 84 -11.55 3.40 8.57
C MET A 84 -10.23 3.25 9.32
N TYR A 85 -9.57 4.38 9.61
CA TYR A 85 -8.49 4.45 10.61
C TYR A 85 -9.06 4.28 12.01
N HIS A 86 -10.16 4.98 12.29
CA HIS A 86 -11.01 4.78 13.47
C HIS A 86 -12.46 4.62 13.01
N GLY A 87 -13.02 3.41 13.15
CA GLY A 87 -14.43 3.16 12.80
C GLY A 87 -15.42 3.59 13.87
N GLY A 88 -14.95 3.77 15.11
CA GLY A 88 -15.78 4.11 16.24
C GLY A 88 -16.73 3.00 16.68
N THR A 89 -17.74 3.40 17.43
CA THR A 89 -18.90 2.60 17.78
C THR A 89 -20.10 3.48 17.47
N ASN A 90 -21.20 2.92 16.97
CA ASN A 90 -22.45 3.67 16.78
C ASN A 90 -23.15 3.97 18.12
N PHE A 91 -22.39 4.21 19.21
CA PHE A 91 -22.79 4.57 20.59
C PHE A 91 -21.59 5.14 21.41
N GLY A 92 -21.84 5.82 22.54
CA GLY A 92 -20.87 6.65 23.30
C GLY A 92 -19.84 5.95 24.21
N ARG A 93 -18.88 5.20 23.65
CA ARG A 93 -17.67 4.74 24.37
C ARG A 93 -16.39 4.95 23.54
N ASN A 94 -15.25 5.07 24.23
CA ASN A 94 -13.93 5.40 23.66
C ASN A 94 -13.21 4.18 23.05
N GLY A 95 -12.38 4.42 22.03
CA GLY A 95 -11.64 3.37 21.30
C GLY A 95 -10.30 2.97 21.91
N LEU A 96 -9.93 1.69 21.74
CA LEU A 96 -8.62 1.12 22.06
C LEU A 96 -7.76 0.95 20.79
N LEU A 97 -6.44 0.93 20.94
CA LEU A 97 -5.51 0.65 19.84
C LEU A 97 -5.59 -0.81 19.41
N ARG A 98 -5.75 -1.03 18.10
CA ARG A 98 -5.82 -2.39 17.53
C ARG A 98 -4.45 -2.86 17.03
N GLN A 99 -3.76 -3.65 17.83
CA GLN A 99 -2.51 -4.32 17.43
C GLN A 99 -2.75 -5.64 16.69
N PRO A 100 -1.81 -6.10 15.84
CA PRO A 100 -0.57 -5.42 15.42
C PRO A 100 -0.79 -4.35 14.34
N LYS A 101 -2.03 -4.19 13.84
CA LYS A 101 -2.38 -3.31 12.71
C LYS A 101 -1.91 -1.87 12.90
N TRP A 102 -2.18 -1.27 14.05
CA TRP A 102 -1.78 0.11 14.32
C TRP A 102 -0.26 0.26 14.33
N GLY A 103 0.46 -0.63 15.03
CA GLY A 103 1.93 -0.59 15.10
C GLY A 103 2.57 -0.78 13.73
N HIS A 104 2.13 -1.80 12.99
CA HIS A 104 2.70 -2.12 11.67
C HIS A 104 2.47 -1.01 10.64
N LEU A 105 1.28 -0.38 10.63
CA LEU A 105 1.01 0.75 9.74
C LEU A 105 1.79 2.01 10.16
N LYS A 106 1.98 2.22 11.46
CA LYS A 106 2.83 3.30 11.97
C LYS A 106 4.28 3.14 11.49
N GLU A 107 4.82 1.92 11.55
CA GLU A 107 6.18 1.61 11.06
C GLU A 107 6.29 1.80 9.55
N LEU A 108 5.30 1.37 8.78
CA LEU A 108 5.22 1.65 7.34
C LEU A 108 5.28 3.16 7.07
N HIS A 109 4.47 3.96 7.78
CA HIS A 109 4.48 5.42 7.62
C HIS A 109 5.83 6.03 7.96
N ALA A 110 6.49 5.56 9.02
CA ALA A 110 7.84 6.00 9.36
C ALA A 110 8.84 5.68 8.24
N ALA A 111 8.81 4.46 7.68
CA ALA A 111 9.68 4.07 6.57
C ALA A 111 9.43 4.90 5.30
N VAL A 112 8.16 5.15 4.95
CA VAL A 112 7.79 6.02 3.82
C VAL A 112 8.24 7.46 4.06
N LYS A 113 8.09 7.97 5.28
CA LYS A 113 8.48 9.34 5.63
C LYS A 113 9.99 9.55 5.51
N LEU A 114 10.81 8.55 5.86
CA LEU A 114 12.25 8.56 5.64
C LEU A 114 12.63 8.69 4.15
N CYS A 115 11.76 8.20 3.26
CA CYS A 115 11.90 8.25 1.81
C CYS A 115 11.23 9.48 1.16
N GLU A 116 10.68 10.41 1.93
CA GLU A 116 9.82 11.49 1.41
C GLU A 116 10.49 12.32 0.31
N LYS A 117 11.70 12.83 0.55
CA LYS A 117 12.43 13.66 -0.42
C LYS A 117 12.60 12.96 -1.77
N PRO A 118 13.23 11.77 -1.87
CA PRO A 118 13.37 11.08 -3.14
C PRO A 118 12.02 10.68 -3.76
N LEU A 119 11.00 10.32 -2.97
CA LEU A 119 9.67 10.00 -3.51
C LEU A 119 9.01 11.19 -4.22
N PHE A 120 9.21 12.42 -3.73
CA PHE A 120 8.59 13.62 -4.32
C PHE A 120 9.44 14.30 -5.40
N SER A 121 10.76 14.34 -5.27
CA SER A 121 11.64 15.07 -6.19
C SER A 121 12.47 14.17 -7.11
N GLY A 122 12.54 12.87 -6.82
CA GLY A 122 13.37 11.93 -7.56
C GLY A 122 12.72 11.47 -8.87
N LEU A 123 13.55 11.23 -9.88
CA LEU A 123 13.10 10.49 -11.06
C LEU A 123 12.84 9.04 -10.64
N ARG A 124 11.66 8.51 -10.97
CA ARG A 124 11.33 7.11 -10.75
C ARG A 124 11.84 6.26 -11.89
N THR A 125 12.59 5.21 -11.56
CA THR A 125 13.01 4.14 -12.47
C THR A 125 12.46 2.81 -11.99
N THR A 126 11.91 2.02 -12.91
CA THR A 126 11.42 0.67 -12.64
C THR A 126 12.43 -0.33 -13.18
N ILE A 127 12.88 -1.26 -12.34
CA ILE A 127 13.87 -2.29 -12.68
C ILE A 127 13.24 -3.65 -12.42
N SER A 128 13.27 -4.54 -13.41
CA SER A 128 12.86 -5.94 -13.21
C SER A 128 13.93 -6.67 -12.42
N LEU A 129 13.55 -7.33 -11.32
CA LEU A 129 14.46 -8.13 -10.50
C LEU A 129 14.24 -9.65 -10.69
N GLY A 130 13.13 -10.02 -11.33
CA GLY A 130 12.71 -11.41 -11.53
C GLY A 130 11.44 -11.48 -12.36
N LYS A 131 10.67 -12.56 -12.20
CA LYS A 131 9.43 -12.75 -12.98
C LYS A 131 8.27 -11.94 -12.37
N LEU A 132 8.18 -11.91 -11.05
CA LEU A 132 7.15 -11.19 -10.28
C LEU A 132 7.76 -10.22 -9.26
N GLU A 133 9.07 -9.99 -9.36
CA GLU A 133 9.85 -9.11 -8.52
C GLU A 133 10.25 -7.84 -9.25
N THR A 134 10.03 -6.69 -8.61
CA THR A 134 10.29 -5.38 -9.22
C THR A 134 10.89 -4.43 -8.21
N ALA A 135 11.90 -3.66 -8.64
CA ALA A 135 12.43 -2.53 -7.91
C ALA A 135 11.87 -1.22 -8.47
N PHE A 136 11.29 -0.39 -7.59
CA PHE A 136 10.99 1.02 -7.87
C PHE A 136 12.04 1.87 -7.18
N VAL A 137 12.87 2.54 -7.98
CA VAL A 137 13.99 3.34 -7.50
C VAL A 137 13.68 4.81 -7.75
N PHE A 138 13.81 5.65 -6.74
CA PHE A 138 13.48 7.07 -6.79
C PHE A 138 14.74 7.88 -6.48
N GLY A 139 15.23 8.65 -7.46
CA GLY A 139 16.44 9.47 -7.32
C GLY A 139 17.47 9.19 -8.41
N LYS A 140 18.46 10.09 -8.55
CA LYS A 140 19.54 9.98 -9.57
C LYS A 140 20.87 9.48 -9.01
N ASN A 141 21.13 9.73 -7.73
CA ASN A 141 22.42 9.45 -7.09
C ASN A 141 22.20 8.51 -5.90
N ALA A 142 23.13 7.56 -5.67
CA ALA A 142 23.03 6.56 -4.61
C ALA A 142 22.84 7.15 -3.19
N ASN A 143 23.29 8.38 -2.95
CA ASN A 143 23.21 9.07 -1.66
C ASN A 143 21.88 9.81 -1.41
N GLN A 144 21.01 9.92 -2.42
CA GLN A 144 19.69 10.55 -2.31
C GLN A 144 18.67 9.72 -3.10
N CYS A 145 18.53 8.45 -2.70
CA CYS A 145 17.75 7.48 -3.44
C CYS A 145 16.93 6.60 -2.50
N ALA A 146 15.63 6.49 -2.74
CA ALA A 146 14.79 5.47 -2.10
C ALA A 146 14.56 4.30 -3.05
N ALA A 147 14.43 3.09 -2.51
CA ALA A 147 14.12 1.91 -3.29
C ALA A 147 13.00 1.08 -2.63
N LEU A 148 12.03 0.65 -3.43
CA LEU A 148 10.96 -0.25 -3.00
C LEU A 148 11.06 -1.53 -3.80
N PHE A 149 11.38 -2.64 -3.13
CA PHE A 149 11.46 -3.96 -3.75
C PHE A 149 10.19 -4.73 -3.48
N VAL A 150 9.51 -5.12 -4.55
CA VAL A 150 8.20 -5.76 -4.51
C VAL A 150 8.35 -7.21 -4.92
N ASN A 151 7.80 -8.13 -4.14
CA ASN A 151 7.54 -9.51 -4.58
C ASN A 151 6.02 -9.72 -4.69
N GLN A 152 5.53 -9.92 -5.91
CA GLN A 152 4.12 -10.21 -6.16
C GLN A 152 3.82 -11.72 -6.26
N ASP A 153 4.83 -12.58 -6.16
CA ASP A 153 4.68 -14.04 -6.16
C ASP A 153 4.03 -14.53 -4.85
N LYS A 154 3.58 -15.78 -4.89
CA LYS A 154 3.12 -16.58 -3.74
C LYS A 154 4.28 -17.28 -3.02
N ASN A 155 5.50 -17.20 -3.55
CA ASN A 155 6.69 -17.82 -3.00
C ASN A 155 7.73 -16.78 -2.57
N ASP A 156 8.62 -17.18 -1.66
CA ASP A 156 9.80 -16.41 -1.30
C ASP A 156 10.72 -16.23 -2.52
N SER A 157 11.39 -15.08 -2.58
CA SER A 157 12.33 -14.78 -3.66
C SER A 157 13.53 -14.00 -3.13
N THR A 158 14.74 -14.39 -3.53
CA THR A 158 15.96 -13.65 -3.20
C THR A 158 16.40 -12.85 -4.41
N VAL A 159 16.37 -11.51 -4.29
CA VAL A 159 16.75 -10.60 -5.37
C VAL A 159 18.11 -9.96 -5.09
N LYS A 160 18.89 -9.70 -6.13
CA LYS A 160 20.17 -8.99 -6.03
C LYS A 160 20.03 -7.55 -6.54
N PHE A 161 20.49 -6.59 -5.75
CA PHE A 161 20.51 -5.18 -6.11
C PHE A 161 21.75 -4.50 -5.55
N LEU A 162 22.52 -3.83 -6.41
CA LEU A 162 23.77 -3.12 -6.06
C LEU A 162 24.74 -3.94 -5.16
N ASN A 163 25.01 -5.18 -5.55
CA ASN A 163 25.85 -6.16 -4.83
C ASN A 163 25.33 -6.65 -3.47
N SER A 164 24.10 -6.30 -3.09
CA SER A 164 23.41 -6.83 -1.92
C SER A 164 22.30 -7.80 -2.33
N SER A 165 22.02 -8.79 -1.48
CA SER A 165 20.93 -9.74 -1.65
C SER A 165 19.82 -9.44 -0.65
N TYR A 166 18.57 -9.47 -1.10
CA TYR A 166 17.39 -9.19 -0.29
C TYR A 166 16.40 -10.34 -0.40
N LEU A 167 15.99 -10.91 0.73
CA LEU A 167 14.94 -11.92 0.79
C LEU A 167 13.58 -11.22 0.85
N LEU A 168 12.73 -11.49 -0.14
CA LEU A 168 11.37 -10.97 -0.23
C LEU A 168 10.37 -12.10 0.00
N SER A 169 9.63 -12.01 1.10
CA SER A 169 8.51 -12.92 1.38
C SER A 169 7.39 -12.79 0.33
N PRO A 170 6.43 -13.73 0.26
CA PRO A 170 5.35 -13.68 -0.70
C PRO A 170 4.50 -12.44 -0.46
N LYS A 171 4.05 -11.78 -1.53
CA LYS A 171 3.21 -10.57 -1.44
C LYS A 171 3.76 -9.54 -0.43
N SER A 172 5.05 -9.25 -0.51
CA SER A 172 5.74 -8.32 0.40
C SER A 172 6.43 -7.18 -0.35
N ILE A 173 6.74 -6.12 0.41
CA ILE A 173 7.53 -4.99 -0.07
C ILE A 173 8.57 -4.61 0.99
N ILE A 174 9.82 -4.46 0.58
CA ILE A 174 10.87 -3.83 1.38
C ILE A 174 11.00 -2.37 0.95
N VAL A 175 11.04 -1.45 1.91
CA VAL A 175 11.24 -0.01 1.69
C VAL A 175 12.62 0.37 2.23
N LEU A 176 13.48 0.90 1.36
CA LEU A 176 14.86 1.30 1.68
C LEU A 176 15.04 2.81 1.51
N GLN A 177 15.57 3.47 2.54
CA GLN A 177 15.85 4.91 2.53
C GLN A 177 17.09 5.26 1.72
N THR A 178 18.08 4.37 1.70
CA THR A 178 19.21 4.42 0.78
C THR A 178 19.25 3.13 -0.02
N ALA A 179 19.76 3.15 -1.25
CA ALA A 179 19.89 1.97 -2.09
C ALA A 179 20.86 0.88 -1.53
N ARG A 180 21.24 0.96 -0.25
CA ARG A 180 22.20 0.10 0.44
C ARG A 180 21.74 -0.37 1.83
N THR A 181 21.00 0.44 2.58
CA THR A 181 20.37 0.10 3.89
C THR A 181 19.29 1.12 4.26
#